data_AF-A0A256ZMR6-F1
#
_entry.id   AF-A0A256ZMR6-F1
#
_cell.length_a   1.000
_cell.length_b   1.000
_cell.length_c   1.000
_cell.angle_alpha   90.00
_cell.angle_beta   90.00
_cell.angle_gamma   90.00
#
_symmetry.space_group_name_H-M   'P 1'
#
loop_
_entity.id
_entity.type
_entity.pdbx_description
1 polymer ?
#
loop_
_entity_poly.entity_id
_entity_poly.type
_entity_poly.pdbx_seq_one_letter_code
_entity_poly.pdbx_strand_id
1 'polypeptide(L)'
;MRRIEAYTLLATSIAAAITASLALIGESRVDVYVSVAILSHFISVALTGVEVEVKRKAFTTLTIVYIAVFSAIVAFRVMEILYPELLEKILTPGG
;
A
#
# COMPACT_ATOMS: atom_id res chain seq x y z
N MET A 1 12.82 -19.13 14.69
CA MET A 1 12.89 -17.77 14.12
C MET A 1 12.18 -16.82 15.05
N ARG A 2 12.78 -15.68 15.35
CA ARG A 2 12.06 -14.57 16.01
C ARG A 2 10.98 -14.06 15.06
N ARG A 3 9.84 -13.55 15.58
CA ARG A 3 8.74 -13.09 14.71
C ARG A 3 9.19 -11.95 13.80
N ILE A 4 10.14 -11.14 14.26
CA ILE A 4 10.78 -10.09 13.48
C ILE A 4 11.53 -10.64 12.25
N GLU A 5 12.28 -11.74 12.39
CA GLU A 5 13.01 -12.37 11.27
C GLU A 5 12.03 -12.98 10.26
N ALA A 6 10.97 -13.63 10.75
CA ALA A 6 9.92 -14.16 9.91
C ALA A 6 9.20 -13.03 9.15
N TYR A 7 8.92 -11.91 9.83
CA TYR A 7 8.33 -10.72 9.22
C TYR A 7 9.22 -10.12 8.14
N THR A 8 10.52 -9.94 8.40
CA THR A 8 11.43 -9.36 7.40
C THR A 8 11.56 -10.26 6.18
N LEU A 9 11.75 -11.58 6.37
CA LEU A 9 11.82 -12.52 5.25
C LEU A 9 10.53 -12.53 4.43
N LEU A 10 9.37 -12.57 5.09
CA LEU A 10 8.08 -12.58 4.43
C LEU A 10 7.83 -11.25 3.68
N ALA A 11 8.02 -10.11 4.34
CA ALA A 11 7.79 -8.80 3.74
C ALA A 11 8.72 -8.56 2.54
N THR A 12 10.01 -8.91 2.66
CA THR A 12 10.97 -8.73 1.56
C THR A 12 10.68 -9.65 0.38
N SER A 13 10.34 -10.91 0.63
CA SER A 13 10.01 -11.86 -0.44
C SER A 13 8.74 -11.45 -1.20
N ILE A 14 7.69 -11.04 -0.47
CA ILE A 14 6.45 -10.54 -1.06
C ILE A 14 6.72 -9.25 -1.85
N ALA A 15 7.46 -8.29 -1.29
CA ALA A 15 7.80 -7.05 -1.97
C ALA A 15 8.59 -7.28 -3.26
N ALA A 16 9.56 -8.20 -3.25
CA ALA A 16 10.33 -8.56 -4.43
C ALA A 16 9.46 -9.22 -5.50
N ALA A 17 8.60 -10.17 -5.12
CA ALA A 17 7.67 -10.84 -6.04
C ALA A 17 6.70 -9.85 -6.71
N ILE A 18 6.15 -8.92 -5.93
CA ILE A 18 5.25 -7.87 -6.42
C ILE A 18 5.97 -6.93 -7.37
N THR A 19 7.14 -6.44 -6.99
CA THR A 19 7.92 -5.50 -7.82
C THR A 19 8.30 -6.15 -9.15
N ALA A 20 8.76 -7.40 -9.12
CA ALA A 20 9.07 -8.16 -10.32
C ALA A 20 7.84 -8.37 -11.21
N SER A 21 6.69 -8.71 -10.61
CA SER A 21 5.44 -8.93 -11.35
C SER A 21 4.91 -7.67 -12.01
N LEU A 22 4.92 -6.54 -11.29
CA LEU A 22 4.51 -5.23 -11.82
C LEU A 22 5.44 -4.76 -12.95
N ALA A 23 6.75 -4.93 -12.77
CA ALA A 23 7.74 -4.61 -13.80
C ALA A 23 7.56 -5.48 -15.06
N LEU A 24 7.24 -6.77 -14.88
CA LEU A 24 7.02 -7.70 -15.99
C LEU A 24 5.80 -7.33 -16.83
N ILE A 25 4.74 -6.80 -16.20
CA ILE A 25 3.52 -6.34 -16.88
C ILE A 25 3.70 -4.91 -17.46
N GLY A 26 4.84 -4.27 -17.20
CA GLY A 26 5.14 -2.92 -17.67
C GLY A 26 4.41 -1.82 -16.90
N GLU A 27 3.92 -2.11 -15.68
CA GLU A 27 3.29 -1.10 -14.84
C GLU A 27 4.35 -0.09 -14.36
N SER A 28 4.05 1.19 -14.53
CA SER A 28 4.97 2.30 -14.18
C SER A 28 4.35 3.30 -13.21
N ARG A 29 3.05 3.18 -12.92
CA ARG A 29 2.32 4.09 -12.05
C ARG A 29 2.71 3.88 -10.59
N VAL A 30 3.35 4.90 -10.00
CA VAL A 30 3.88 4.88 -8.63
C VAL A 30 2.83 4.52 -7.59
N ASP A 31 1.60 5.00 -7.75
CA ASP A 31 0.51 4.76 -6.82
C ASP A 31 0.09 3.28 -6.74
N VAL A 32 0.27 2.51 -7.82
CA VAL A 32 0.07 1.05 -7.80
C VAL A 32 1.14 0.39 -6.94
N TYR A 33 2.41 0.71 -7.19
CA TYR A 33 3.53 0.19 -6.39
C TYR A 33 3.36 0.51 -4.90
N VAL A 34 2.99 1.75 -4.58
CA VAL A 34 2.75 2.18 -3.18
C VAL A 34 1.58 1.42 -2.56
N SER A 35 0.46 1.30 -3.29
CA SER A 35 -0.74 0.60 -2.78
C SER A 35 -0.46 -0.87 -2.49
N VAL A 36 0.20 -1.56 -3.42
CA VAL A 36 0.51 -2.98 -3.25
C VAL A 36 1.59 -3.19 -2.17
N ALA A 37 2.57 -2.28 -2.05
CA ALA A 37 3.54 -2.31 -0.96
C ALA A 37 2.86 -2.16 0.41
N ILE A 38 1.94 -1.20 0.57
CA ILE A 38 1.18 -1.01 1.82
C ILE A 38 0.32 -2.24 2.14
N LEU A 39 -0.37 -2.80 1.15
CA LEU A 39 -1.17 -4.02 1.32
C LEU A 39 -0.29 -5.20 1.76
N SER A 40 0.87 -5.38 1.12
CA SER A 40 1.82 -6.44 1.47
C SER A 40 2.37 -6.31 2.89
N HIS A 41 2.57 -5.08 3.36
CA HIS A 41 2.95 -4.81 4.74
C HIS A 41 1.86 -5.31 5.70
N PHE A 42 0.60 -4.92 5.49
CA PHE A 42 -0.50 -5.37 6.36
C PHE A 42 -0.69 -6.88 6.36
N ILE A 43 -0.57 -7.54 5.21
CA ILE A 43 -0.60 -9.00 5.11
C ILE A 43 0.54 -9.62 5.92
N SER A 44 1.76 -9.10 5.77
CA SER A 44 2.94 -9.63 6.47
C SER A 44 2.84 -9.46 7.98
N VAL A 45 2.34 -8.31 8.43
CA VAL A 45 2.06 -8.04 9.85
C VAL A 45 1.02 -8.99 10.41
N ALA A 46 -0.09 -9.19 9.69
CA ALA A 46 -1.18 -10.07 10.11
C ALA A 46 -0.71 -11.53 10.21
N LEU A 47 0.09 -12.00 9.25
CA LEU A 47 0.58 -13.38 9.22
C LEU A 47 1.64 -13.69 10.29
N THR A 48 2.50 -12.71 10.61
CA THR A 48 3.62 -12.91 11.55
C THR A 48 3.29 -12.51 12.98
N GLY A 49 2.24 -11.70 13.18
CA GLY A 49 1.89 -11.14 14.48
C GLY A 49 3.03 -10.34 15.12
N VAL A 50 3.87 -9.71 14.29
CA VAL A 50 5.07 -8.96 14.74
C VAL A 50 4.70 -7.72 15.56
N GLU A 51 3.49 -7.19 15.39
CA GLU A 51 2.97 -6.02 16.11
C GLU A 51 2.99 -6.20 17.64
N VAL A 52 2.87 -7.43 18.14
CA VAL A 52 2.90 -7.73 19.58
C VAL A 52 4.32 -7.54 20.17
N GLU A 53 5.35 -7.70 19.34
CA GLU A 53 6.76 -7.67 19.75
C GLU A 53 7.41 -6.28 19.55
N VAL A 54 6.84 -5.45 18.67
CA VAL A 54 7.34 -4.10 18.34
C VAL A 54 6.70 -3.05 19.25
N LYS A 55 7.39 -1.94 19.52
CA LYS A 55 6.86 -0.80 20.30
C LYS A 55 5.50 -0.33 19.75
N ARG A 56 4.42 -0.79 20.40
CA ARG A 56 3.02 -0.63 19.99
C ARG A 56 2.68 0.76 19.46
N LYS A 57 3.10 1.82 20.16
CA LYS A 57 2.71 3.20 19.80
C LYS A 57 3.20 3.63 18.41
N ALA A 58 4.48 3.41 18.10
CA ALA A 58 5.04 3.77 16.79
C ALA A 58 4.43 2.92 15.66
N PHE A 59 4.20 1.63 15.95
CA PHE A 59 3.59 0.70 15.02
C PHE A 59 2.14 1.07 14.69
N THR A 60 1.36 1.44 15.70
CA THR A 60 -0.02 1.92 15.53
C THR A 60 -0.06 3.22 14.72
N THR A 61 0.82 4.18 14.98
CA THR A 61 0.88 5.42 14.19
C THR A 61 1.19 5.13 12.72
N LEU A 62 2.19 4.29 12.43
CA LEU A 62 2.52 3.91 11.05
C LEU A 62 1.36 3.19 10.36
N THR A 63 0.69 2.29 11.08
CA THR A 63 -0.50 1.59 10.59
C THR A 63 -1.60 2.56 10.18
N ILE A 64 -1.90 3.56 11.01
CA ILE A 64 -2.90 4.59 10.71
C ILE A 64 -2.51 5.38 9.46
N VAL A 65 -1.25 5.82 9.37
CA VAL A 65 -0.74 6.57 8.20
C VAL A 65 -0.85 5.72 6.93
N TYR A 66 -0.45 4.46 6.97
CA TYR A 66 -0.55 3.56 5.83
C TYR A 66 -1.99 3.28 5.41
N ILE A 67 -2.91 3.08 6.36
CA ILE A 67 -4.34 2.94 6.05
C ILE A 67 -4.87 4.21 5.39
N ALA A 68 -4.53 5.39 5.91
CA ALA A 68 -4.98 6.66 5.36
C ALA A 68 -4.48 6.86 3.92
N VAL A 69 -3.17 6.64 3.68
CA VAL A 69 -2.57 6.75 2.34
C VAL A 69 -3.17 5.74 1.37
N PHE A 70 -3.29 4.47 1.78
CA PHE A 70 -3.90 3.42 0.96
C PHE A 70 -5.34 3.75 0.58
N SER A 71 -6.14 4.17 1.56
CA SER A 71 -7.54 4.53 1.34
C SER A 71 -7.67 5.74 0.40
N ALA A 72 -6.79 6.73 0.53
CA ALA A 72 -6.78 7.90 -0.36
C ALA A 72 -6.45 7.52 -1.80
N ILE A 73 -5.44 6.68 -2.02
CA ILE A 73 -5.07 6.20 -3.37
C ILE A 73 -6.23 5.41 -3.98
N VAL A 74 -6.80 4.46 -3.24
CA VAL A 74 -7.92 3.64 -3.72
C VAL A 74 -9.15 4.51 -4.02
N ALA A 75 -9.49 5.44 -3.14
CA ALA A 75 -10.61 6.35 -3.36
C ALA A 75 -10.42 7.20 -4.63
N PHE A 76 -9.21 7.74 -4.84
CA PHE A 76 -8.88 8.49 -6.04
C PHE A 76 -9.03 7.65 -7.32
N ARG A 77 -8.49 6.42 -7.32
CA ARG A 77 -8.61 5.51 -8.46
C ARG A 77 -10.04 5.05 -8.72
N VAL A 78 -10.82 4.82 -7.68
CA VAL A 78 -12.26 4.51 -7.82
C VAL A 78 -13.02 5.67 -8.44
N MET A 79 -12.74 6.92 -8.02
CA MET A 79 -13.36 8.11 -8.61
C MET A 79 -12.96 8.29 -10.07
N GLU A 80 -11.70 8.07 -10.43
CA GLU A 80 -11.22 8.14 -11.82
C GLU A 80 -11.96 7.15 -12.73
N ILE A 81 -12.20 5.93 -12.24
CA ILE A 81 -12.90 4.90 -13.02
C ILE A 81 -14.40 5.18 -13.12
N LEU A 82 -15.04 5.61 -12.03
CA LEU A 82 -16.49 5.77 -11.97
C LEU A 82 -16.99 7.13 -12.48
N TYR A 83 -16.21 8.20 -12.29
CA TYR A 83 -16.62 9.57 -12.54
C TYR A 83 -15.48 10.42 -13.15
N PRO A 84 -15.00 10.08 -14.36
CA PRO A 84 -13.91 10.83 -15.00
C PRO A 84 -14.24 12.31 -15.23
N GLU A 85 -15.50 12.62 -15.57
CA GLU A 85 -15.96 14.00 -15.84
C GLU A 85 -15.94 14.91 -14.59
N LEU A 86 -16.20 14.35 -13.40
CA LEU A 86 -16.12 15.10 -12.15
C LEU A 86 -14.67 15.47 -11.81
N LEU A 87 -13.73 14.57 -12.10
CA LEU A 87 -12.30 14.81 -11.92
C LEU A 87 -11.80 15.91 -12.86
N GLU A 88 -12.20 15.89 -14.13
CA GLU A 88 -11.86 16.93 -15.10
C GLU A 88 -12.36 18.31 -14.62
N LYS A 89 -13.58 18.40 -14.12
CA LYS A 89 -14.15 19.65 -13.59
C LYS A 89 -13.43 20.17 -12.35
N ILE A 90 -12.97 19.29 -11.46
CA ILE A 90 -12.25 19.65 -10.23
C ILE A 90 -10.82 20.08 -10.53
N LEU A 91 -10.14 19.39 -11.46
CA LEU A 91 -8.73 19.62 -11.78
C LEU A 91 -8.52 20.77 -12.79
N THR A 92 -9.54 21.10 -13.59
CA THR A 92 -9.57 22.24 -14.50
C THR A 92 -10.79 23.12 -14.22
N PRO A 93 -10.73 24.00 -13.20
CA PRO A 93 -11.83 24.89 -12.87
C PRO A 93 -11.81 26.09 -13.82
N GLY A 94 -12.23 25.90 -15.09
CA GLY A 94 -12.24 27.01 -16.04
C GLY A 94 -12.44 26.66 -17.52
N GLY A 95 -13.28 25.68 -17.84
CA GLY A 95 -13.90 25.58 -19.17
C GLY A 95 -15.11 26.51 -19.26
#